data_AF-A0A6B0VN16-F1
#
_entry.id   AF-A0A6B0VN16-F1
#
_cell.length_a   1.000
_cell.length_b   1.000
_cell.length_c   1.000
_cell.angle_alpha   90.00
_cell.angle_beta   90.00
_cell.angle_gamma   90.00
#
_symmetry.space_group_name_H-M   'P 1'
#
loop_
_entity.id
_entity.type
_entity.pdbx_description
1 polymer ?
#
loop_
_entity_poly.entity_id
_entity_poly.type
_entity_poly.pdbx_seq_one_letter_code
_entity_poly.pdbx_strand_id
1 'polypeptide(L)'
;MAPPNAEQWDADACTIDLPATAATQRVLHESVGHLYDELATVREESDGDTGLSDELFEQIEELYVATAEESVASVELAYELEERYTSE
;
A
#
# COMPACT_ATOMS: atom_id res chain seq x y z
N MET A 1 -11.12 -25.87 -17.82
CA MET A 1 -10.38 -25.36 -16.65
C MET A 1 -10.65 -23.86 -16.65
N ALA A 2 -11.65 -23.42 -15.88
CA ALA A 2 -12.02 -22.01 -15.80
C ALA A 2 -10.97 -21.26 -14.95
N PRO A 3 -10.63 -20.00 -15.27
CA PRO A 3 -9.82 -19.19 -14.38
C PRO A 3 -10.51 -19.11 -13.01
N PRO A 4 -9.75 -19.01 -11.90
CA PRO A 4 -10.37 -18.76 -10.60
C PRO A 4 -11.19 -17.48 -10.71
N ASN A 5 -12.40 -17.55 -10.16
CA ASN A 5 -13.41 -16.52 -10.14
C ASN A 5 -12.75 -15.16 -9.86
N ALA A 6 -12.93 -14.20 -10.75
CA ALA A 6 -12.69 -12.80 -10.42
C ALA A 6 -13.79 -12.43 -9.42
N GLU A 7 -13.49 -12.65 -8.14
CA GLU A 7 -14.27 -12.10 -7.05
C GLU A 7 -14.29 -10.60 -7.25
N GLN A 8 -15.51 -10.09 -7.37
CA GLN A 8 -15.85 -8.70 -7.56
C GLN A 8 -15.17 -7.92 -6.44
N TRP A 9 -14.12 -7.17 -6.79
CA TRP A 9 -13.50 -6.21 -5.87
C TRP A 9 -14.48 -5.06 -5.71
N ASP A 10 -15.49 -5.26 -4.86
CA ASP A 10 -16.21 -4.17 -4.22
C ASP A 10 -15.17 -3.26 -3.56
N ALA A 11 -15.44 -1.96 -3.50
CA ALA A 11 -14.58 -0.96 -2.85
C ALA A 11 -14.57 -1.10 -1.30
N ASP A 12 -14.62 -2.35 -0.83
CA ASP A 12 -14.54 -2.79 0.54
C ASP A 12 -13.06 -2.99 0.89
N ALA A 13 -12.64 -2.40 2.01
CA ALA A 13 -11.30 -2.54 2.55
C ALA A 13 -10.84 -4.01 2.49
N CYS A 14 -9.71 -4.26 1.83
CA CYS A 14 -9.17 -5.60 1.70
C CYS A 14 -8.18 -5.85 2.84
N THR A 15 -8.60 -6.65 3.82
CA THR A 15 -7.71 -7.11 4.89
C THR A 15 -6.91 -8.31 4.39
N ILE A 16 -5.58 -8.21 4.41
CA ILE A 16 -4.68 -9.32 4.04
C ILE A 16 -3.99 -9.83 5.30
N ASP A 17 -4.26 -11.09 5.65
CA ASP A 17 -3.54 -11.79 6.71
C ASP A 17 -2.17 -12.24 6.20
N LEU A 18 -1.13 -11.56 6.68
CA LEU A 18 0.25 -11.92 6.36
C LEU A 18 0.78 -12.92 7.41
N PRO A 19 1.45 -14.01 6.99
CA PRO A 19 2.08 -14.91 7.94
C PRO A 19 3.16 -14.14 8.70
N ALA A 20 3.04 -14.07 10.04
CA ALA A 20 3.94 -13.37 10.95
C ALA A 20 5.32 -14.06 11.08
N THR A 21 6.01 -14.22 9.96
CA THR A 21 7.37 -14.72 9.90
C THR A 21 8.34 -13.56 9.73
N ALA A 22 9.55 -13.68 10.26
CA ALA A 22 10.59 -12.67 10.09
C ALA A 22 10.91 -12.39 8.60
N ALA A 23 10.76 -13.40 7.73
CA ALA A 23 10.93 -13.23 6.29
C ALA A 23 9.83 -12.36 5.68
N THR A 24 8.57 -12.59 6.05
CA THR A 24 7.43 -11.77 5.61
C THR A 24 7.56 -10.34 6.10
N GLN A 25 7.93 -10.14 7.38
CA GLN A 25 8.12 -8.80 7.95
C GLN A 25 9.23 -8.04 7.25
N ARG A 26 10.35 -8.72 6.95
CA ARG A 26 11.45 -8.12 6.21
C ARG A 26 11.03 -7.69 4.81
N VAL A 27 10.36 -8.57 4.06
CA VAL A 27 9.90 -8.26 2.71
C VAL A 27 8.88 -7.12 2.73
N LEU A 28 7.97 -7.10 3.71
CA LEU A 28 7.00 -6.03 3.89
C LEU A 28 7.70 -4.70 4.18
N HIS A 29 8.67 -4.70 5.10
CA HIS A 29 9.47 -3.51 5.43
C HIS A 29 10.25 -2.98 4.22
N GLU A 30 10.93 -3.86 3.48
CA GLU A 30 11.67 -3.50 2.27
C GLU A 30 10.74 -2.94 1.18
N SER A 31 9.54 -3.52 1.02
CA SER A 31 8.57 -3.08 0.01
C SER A 31 7.94 -1.73 0.36
N VAL A 32 7.54 -1.54 1.63
CA VAL A 32 6.96 -0.27 2.10
C VAL A 32 8.02 0.83 2.10
N GLY A 33 9.26 0.52 2.50
CA GLY A 33 10.38 1.46 2.41
C GLY A 33 10.65 1.92 0.98
N HIS A 34 10.61 0.99 0.01
CA HIS A 34 10.76 1.36 -1.41
C HIS A 34 9.63 2.30 -1.88
N LEU A 35 8.38 2.00 -1.52
CA LEU A 35 7.24 2.86 -1.85
C LEU A 35 7.39 4.27 -1.23
N TYR A 36 7.80 4.34 0.05
CA TYR A 36 8.05 5.61 0.72
C TYR A 36 9.14 6.42 0.02
N ASP A 37 10.25 5.81 -0.37
CA ASP A 37 11.35 6.47 -1.08
C ASP A 37 10.90 7.01 -2.45
N GLU A 38 10.13 6.23 -3.22
CA GLU A 38 9.58 6.68 -4.50
C GLU A 38 8.62 7.86 -4.31
N LEU A 39 7.73 7.79 -3.32
CA LEU A 39 6.80 8.88 -3.02
C LEU A 39 7.52 10.13 -2.53
N ALA A 40 8.55 9.99 -1.69
CA ALA A 40 9.37 11.10 -1.22
C ALA A 40 10.09 11.78 -2.40
N THR A 41 10.62 10.98 -3.33
CA THR A 41 11.26 11.48 -4.56
C THR A 41 10.28 12.27 -5.41
N VAL A 42 9.10 11.69 -5.72
CA VAL A 42 8.07 12.37 -6.51
C VAL A 42 7.59 13.65 -5.83
N ARG A 43 7.52 13.66 -4.50
CA ARG A 43 7.15 14.84 -3.70
C ARG A 43 8.20 15.94 -3.75
N GLU A 44 9.47 15.59 -3.70
CA GLU A 44 10.57 16.54 -3.88
C GLU A 44 10.57 17.12 -5.30
N GLU A 45 10.38 16.28 -6.33
CA GLU A 45 10.34 16.70 -7.73
C GLU A 45 9.12 17.56 -8.09
N SER A 46 8.02 17.41 -7.36
CA SER A 46 6.76 18.15 -7.58
C SER A 46 6.62 19.39 -6.70
N ASP A 47 7.67 19.85 -6.02
CA ASP A 47 7.62 20.96 -5.03
C ASP A 47 6.50 20.76 -3.96
N GLY A 48 6.19 19.50 -3.64
CA GLY A 48 5.13 19.13 -2.70
C GLY A 48 3.71 18.99 -3.29
N ASP A 49 3.50 19.22 -4.59
CA ASP A 49 2.20 19.07 -5.26
C ASP A 49 2.12 17.77 -6.07
N THR A 50 2.12 16.63 -5.36
CA THR A 50 2.02 15.30 -5.99
C THR A 50 0.59 14.90 -6.35
N GLY A 51 -0.40 15.71 -5.97
CA GLY A 51 -1.81 15.32 -5.99
C GLY A 51 -2.17 14.22 -4.98
N LEU A 52 -1.21 13.72 -4.19
CA LEU A 52 -1.44 12.80 -3.08
C LEU A 52 -1.69 13.58 -1.80
N SER A 53 -2.61 13.11 -0.98
CA SER A 53 -2.86 13.70 0.34
C SER A 53 -1.65 13.55 1.24
N ASP A 54 -1.31 14.60 1.99
CA ASP A 54 -0.30 14.54 3.06
C ASP A 54 -0.61 13.41 4.06
N GLU A 55 -1.90 13.18 4.32
CA GLU A 55 -2.38 12.14 5.22
C GLU A 55 -2.02 10.72 4.71
N LEU A 56 -1.99 10.51 3.38
CA LEU A 56 -1.58 9.23 2.81
C LEU A 56 -0.07 9.01 2.99
N PHE A 57 0.71 10.08 2.85
CA PHE A 57 2.15 10.02 3.05
C PHE A 57 2.49 9.69 4.51
N GLU A 58 1.81 10.33 5.47
CA GLU A 58 1.94 10.05 6.90
C GLU A 58 1.55 8.60 7.24
N GLN A 59 0.47 8.08 6.65
CA GLN A 59 0.04 6.69 6.84
C GLN A 59 1.09 5.68 6.33
N ILE A 60 1.74 5.97 5.19
CA ILE A 60 2.80 5.11 4.65
C ILE A 60 4.07 5.18 5.53
N GLU A 61 4.39 6.35 6.06
CA GLU A 61 5.48 6.51 7.03
C GLU A 61 5.22 5.70 8.32
N GLU A 62 4.00 5.78 8.87
CA GLU A 62 3.60 5.00 10.04
C GLU A 62 3.72 3.49 9.79
N LEU A 63 3.25 3.03 8.62
CA LEU A 63 3.39 1.63 8.22
C LEU A 63 4.86 1.22 8.08
N TYR A 64 5.71 2.06 7.50
CA TYR A 64 7.15 1.81 7.39
C TYR A 64 7.79 1.63 8.77
N VAL A 65 7.49 2.51 9.73
CA VAL A 65 7.98 2.39 11.11
C VAL A 65 7.46 1.11 11.77
N ALA A 66 6.17 0.82 11.65
CA ALA A 66 5.56 -0.36 12.26
C ALA A 66 6.17 -1.68 11.74
N THR A 67 6.50 -1.75 10.44
CA THR A 67 7.16 -2.92 9.84
C THR A 67 8.61 -3.09 10.32
N ALA A 68 9.29 -2.00 10.69
CA ALA A 68 10.63 -2.05 11.27
C ALA A 68 10.63 -2.61 12.70
N GLU A 69 9.56 -2.36 13.46
CA GLU A 69 9.40 -2.80 14.85
C GLU A 69 8.86 -4.24 14.98
N GLU A 70 8.70 -4.97 13.86
CA GLU A 70 8.05 -6.30 13.82
C GLU A 70 6.63 -6.30 14.44
N SER A 71 6.00 -5.13 14.55
CA SER A 71 4.72 -4.92 15.26
C SER A 71 3.50 -5.16 14.37
N VAL A 72 3.71 -5.36 13.06
CA VAL A 72 2.63 -5.54 12.08
C VAL A 72 2.12 -6.97 12.09
N ALA A 73 1.05 -7.22 12.84
CA ALA A 73 0.36 -8.52 12.82
C ALA A 73 -0.66 -8.65 11.68
N SER A 74 -1.21 -7.54 11.20
CA SER A 74 -2.23 -7.46 10.15
C SER A 74 -2.14 -6.12 9.44
N VAL A 75 -2.33 -6.09 8.11
CA VAL A 75 -2.38 -4.86 7.32
C VAL A 75 -3.77 -4.74 6.70
N GLU A 76 -4.43 -3.62 6.93
CA GLU A 76 -5.66 -3.24 6.25
C GLU A 76 -5.32 -2.20 5.18
N LEU A 77 -5.62 -2.51 3.92
CA LEU A 77 -5.46 -1.59 2.81
C LEU A 77 -6.85 -1.14 2.35
N ALA A 78 -7.19 0.11 2.66
CA ALA A 78 -8.34 0.79 2.12
C ALA A 78 -7.87 1.70 0.98
N TYR A 79 -8.25 1.37 -0.26
CA TYR A 79 -8.01 2.21 -1.42
C TYR A 79 -9.28 2.32 -2.26
N GLU A 80 -9.63 3.54 -2.67
CA GLU A 80 -10.66 3.76 -3.68
C GLU A 80 -10.00 3.62 -5.06
N LEU A 81 -10.31 2.54 -5.76
CA LEU A 81 -9.83 2.34 -7.12
C LEU A 81 -10.69 3.20 -8.05
N GLU A 82 -10.20 4.38 -8.45
CA GLU A 82 -10.86 5.13 -9.52
C GLU A 82 -10.86 4.27 -10.79
N GLU A 83 -12.01 3.70 -11.13
CA GLU A 83 -12.22 2.98 -12.38
C GLU A 83 -11.98 3.97 -13.54
N ARG A 84 -10.76 3.99 -14.07
CA ARG A 84 -10.52 4.56 -15.40
C ARG A 84 -11.18 3.66 -16.43
N TYR A 85 -12.49 3.82 -16.59
CA TYR A 85 -13.25 3.34 -17.74
C TYR A 85 -12.64 3.93 -19.01
N THR A 86 -11.72 3.21 -19.65
CA THR A 86 -11.40 3.44 -21.06
C THR A 86 -12.60 2.98 -21.87
N SER A 87 -13.51 3.90 -22.15
CA SER A 87 -14.57 3.72 -23.15
C SER A 87 -13.90 3.73 -24.53
N GLU A 88 -13.89 2.58 -25.20
CA GLU A 88 -13.66 2.47 -26.66
C GLU A 88 -14.95 2.74 -27.44
#